data_AF-A0A0R1RFR8-F1
#
_entry.id   AF-A0A0R1RFR8-F1
#
_cell.length_a   1.000
_cell.length_b   1.000
_cell.length_c   1.000
_cell.angle_alpha   90.00
_cell.angle_beta   90.00
_cell.angle_gamma   90.00
#
_symmetry.space_group_name_H-M   'P 1'
#
loop_
_entity.id
_entity.type
_entity.pdbx_description
1 polymer ?
#
loop_
_entity_poly.entity_id
_entity_poly.type
_entity_poly.pdbx_seq_one_letter_code
_entity_poly.pdbx_strand_id
1 'polypeptide(L)'
;MIKIIVVIVAVVLIGLIAWWFFGKRQDKGVEATLNSKTQTATVSVNGGYNPSTIVLKQGVPAKLTFNRKDASSCLERVVFEDFGINDFLPQNEDHVIEIDTTKAGEYDFACGMNMFHGKVMVKP
;
A
#
# COMPACT_ATOMS: atom_id res chain seq x y z
N MET A 1 32.59 39.94 1.97
CA MET A 1 32.38 39.06 0.80
C MET A 1 32.18 37.59 1.19
N ILE A 2 33.12 36.93 1.86
CA ILE A 2 33.04 35.50 2.23
C ILE A 2 31.77 35.15 3.04
N LYS A 3 31.39 35.97 4.04
CA LYS A 3 30.19 35.75 4.85
C LYS A 3 28.89 35.71 4.02
N ILE A 4 28.79 36.51 2.95
CA ILE A 4 27.61 36.57 2.08
C ILE A 4 27.55 35.32 1.21
N ILE A 5 28.69 34.86 0.68
CA ILE A 5 28.78 33.63 -0.11
C ILE A 5 28.36 32.42 0.72
N VAL A 6 28.81 32.32 1.98
CA VAL A 6 28.43 31.23 2.88
C VAL A 6 26.92 31.20 3.15
N VAL A 7 26.29 32.36 3.35
CA VAL A 7 24.84 32.44 3.55
C VAL A 7 24.07 32.02 2.30
N ILE A 8 24.49 32.45 1.11
CA ILE A 8 23.85 32.07 -0.15
C ILE A 8 23.93 30.55 -0.36
N VAL A 9 25.10 29.95 -0.15
CA VAL A 9 25.29 28.49 -0.29
C VAL A 9 24.42 27.72 0.71
N ALA A 10 24.33 28.19 1.97
CA ALA A 10 23.47 27.56 2.97
C ALA A 10 21.98 27.60 2.58
N VAL A 11 21.49 28.74 2.07
CA VAL A 11 20.09 28.88 1.63
C VAL A 11 19.79 27.97 0.43
N VAL A 12 20.72 27.86 -0.53
CA VAL A 12 20.57 26.95 -1.68
C VAL A 12 20.52 25.48 -1.22
N LEU A 13 21.40 25.07 -0.31
CA LEU A 13 21.40 23.70 0.21
C LEU A 13 20.12 23.38 0.99
N ILE A 14 19.63 24.31 1.82
CA ILE A 14 18.36 24.15 2.53
C ILE A 14 17.19 24.03 1.54
N GLY A 15 17.18 24.85 0.49
CA GLY A 15 16.18 24.77 -0.59
C GLY A 15 16.20 23.41 -1.30
N LEU A 16 17.39 22.88 -1.61
CA LEU A 16 17.55 21.57 -2.24
C LEU A 16 17.09 20.43 -1.33
N ILE A 17 17.41 20.47 -0.04
CA ILE A 17 16.98 19.44 0.93
C ILE A 17 15.46 19.51 1.13
N ALA A 18 14.90 20.71 1.29
CA ALA A 18 13.46 20.90 1.42
C ALA A 18 12.74 20.43 0.16
N TRP A 19 13.26 20.75 -1.03
CA TRP A 19 12.70 20.27 -2.29
C TRP A 19 12.82 18.75 -2.45
N TRP A 20 13.92 18.13 -2.03
CA TRP A 20 14.09 16.67 -2.10
C TRP A 20 13.15 15.93 -1.13
N PHE A 21 12.85 16.51 0.02
CA PHE A 21 11.99 15.90 1.04
C PHE A 21 10.50 16.16 0.79
N PHE A 22 10.13 17.38 0.40
CA PHE A 22 8.74 17.80 0.14
C PHE A 22 8.36 17.73 -1.35
N GLY A 23 9.30 17.39 -2.24
CA GLY A 23 9.09 17.15 -3.65
C GLY A 23 8.24 15.89 -3.85
N LYS A 24 6.93 16.08 -3.74
CA LYS A 24 5.82 15.16 -4.05
C LYS A 24 6.27 13.73 -4.36
N ARG A 25 6.57 12.96 -3.32
CA ARG A 25 6.47 11.50 -3.38
C ARG A 25 4.98 11.19 -3.45
N GLN A 26 4.40 11.29 -4.65
CA GLN A 26 3.07 10.76 -4.88
C GLN A 26 3.20 9.24 -4.84
N ASP A 27 2.74 8.65 -3.72
CA ASP A 27 2.40 7.24 -3.62
C ASP A 27 1.28 6.96 -4.63
N LYS A 28 1.64 6.87 -5.91
CA LYS A 28 0.76 6.34 -6.94
C LYS A 28 0.61 4.87 -6.60
N GLY A 29 -0.53 4.52 -6.00
CA GLY A 29 -0.89 3.14 -5.70
C GLY A 29 -0.54 2.23 -6.88
N VAL A 30 0.06 1.08 -6.58
CA VAL A 30 0.56 0.18 -7.62
C VAL A 30 -0.65 -0.40 -8.35
N GLU A 31 -0.70 -0.20 -9.68
CA GLU A 31 -1.69 -0.85 -10.53
C GLU A 31 -1.41 -2.36 -10.55
N ALA A 32 -2.44 -3.17 -10.30
CA ALA A 32 -2.31 -4.62 -10.32
C ALA A 32 -1.85 -5.11 -11.71
N THR A 33 -0.99 -6.14 -11.72
CA THR A 33 -0.52 -6.73 -12.99
C THR A 33 -1.65 -7.51 -13.63
N LEU A 34 -2.10 -7.08 -14.80
CA LEU A 34 -3.15 -7.72 -15.59
C LEU A 34 -2.56 -8.91 -16.37
N ASN A 35 -3.01 -10.12 -16.07
CA ASN A 35 -2.71 -11.30 -16.88
C ASN A 35 -4.02 -11.83 -17.49
N SER A 36 -4.38 -11.26 -18.64
CA SER A 36 -5.46 -11.57 -19.62
C SER A 36 -6.88 -11.97 -19.18
N LYS A 37 -7.12 -12.51 -17.97
CA LYS A 37 -8.43 -12.90 -17.40
C LYS A 37 -8.56 -12.65 -15.89
N THR A 38 -7.46 -12.43 -15.19
CA THR A 38 -7.43 -12.16 -13.74
C THR A 38 -6.39 -11.08 -13.43
N GLN A 39 -6.63 -10.28 -12.41
CA GLN A 39 -5.67 -9.30 -11.91
C GLN A 39 -5.09 -9.77 -10.58
N THR A 40 -3.78 -9.68 -10.43
CA THR A 40 -3.08 -10.09 -9.22
C THR A 40 -2.31 -8.91 -8.66
N ALA A 41 -2.37 -8.72 -7.34
CA ALA A 41 -1.51 -7.78 -6.64
C ALA A 41 -0.90 -8.44 -5.40
N THR A 42 0.34 -8.11 -5.11
CA THR A 42 1.05 -8.64 -3.94
C THR A 42 1.27 -7.51 -2.94
N VAL A 43 0.91 -7.77 -1.69
CA VAL A 43 1.09 -6.87 -0.55
C VAL A 43 2.11 -7.52 0.40
N SER A 44 3.26 -6.86 0.56
CA SER A 44 4.24 -7.22 1.58
C SER A 44 3.78 -6.65 2.93
N VAL A 45 3.69 -7.52 3.94
CA VAL A 45 3.32 -7.14 5.31
C VAL A 45 4.57 -7.14 6.19
N ASN A 46 5.14 -5.96 6.39
CA ASN A 46 6.37 -5.75 7.16
C ASN A 46 6.33 -4.37 7.84
N GLY A 47 5.96 -4.32 9.13
CA GLY A 47 5.70 -3.05 9.83
C GLY A 47 4.52 -2.25 9.28
N GLY A 48 3.59 -2.91 8.55
CA GLY A 48 2.48 -2.30 7.84
C GLY A 48 2.24 -2.97 6.47
N TYR A 49 1.37 -2.40 5.65
CA TYR A 49 1.04 -2.90 4.32
C TYR A 49 1.77 -2.12 3.23
N ASN A 50 2.51 -2.83 2.39
CA ASN A 50 3.22 -2.23 1.26
C ASN A 50 2.99 -3.04 -0.04
N PRO A 51 2.32 -2.46 -1.06
CA PRO A 51 1.72 -1.13 -1.07
C PRO A 51 0.51 -1.03 -0.11
N SER A 52 0.30 0.15 0.45
CA SER A 52 -0.87 0.42 1.29
C SER A 52 -2.13 0.66 0.45
N THR A 53 -1.98 1.08 -0.80
CA THR A 53 -3.09 1.29 -1.74
C THR A 53 -2.92 0.42 -2.97
N ILE A 54 -3.91 -0.43 -3.25
CA ILE A 54 -3.97 -1.26 -4.45
C ILE A 54 -5.09 -0.75 -5.35
N VAL A 55 -4.81 -0.57 -6.64
CA VAL A 55 -5.83 -0.19 -7.62
C VAL A 55 -6.17 -1.40 -8.48
N LEU A 56 -7.45 -1.75 -8.50
CA LEU A 56 -8.03 -2.86 -9.24
C LEU A 56 -9.04 -2.35 -10.27
N LYS A 57 -9.24 -3.13 -11.33
CA LYS A 57 -10.26 -2.86 -12.36
C LYS A 57 -11.58 -3.56 -12.05
N GLN A 58 -12.69 -2.86 -12.24
CA GLN A 58 -14.04 -3.38 -12.07
C GLN A 58 -14.31 -4.52 -13.06
N GLY A 59 -15.02 -5.55 -12.60
CA GLY A 59 -15.46 -6.67 -13.43
C GLY A 59 -14.36 -7.68 -13.80
N VAL A 60 -13.14 -7.51 -13.30
CA VAL A 60 -12.04 -8.46 -13.47
C VAL A 60 -11.76 -9.15 -12.12
N PRO A 61 -11.89 -10.49 -12.01
CA PRO A 61 -11.58 -11.20 -10.77
C PRO A 61 -10.18 -10.88 -10.26
N ALA A 62 -10.08 -10.48 -8.98
CA ALA A 62 -8.85 -10.04 -8.37
C ALA A 62 -8.37 -11.01 -7.29
N LYS A 63 -7.05 -11.27 -7.29
CA LYS A 63 -6.37 -12.04 -6.25
C LYS A 63 -5.32 -11.17 -5.57
N LEU A 64 -5.49 -10.92 -4.28
CA LEU A 64 -4.53 -10.21 -3.45
C LEU A 64 -3.70 -11.21 -2.66
N THR A 65 -2.40 -11.24 -2.90
CA THR A 65 -1.46 -12.07 -2.16
C THR A 65 -0.83 -11.25 -1.04
N PHE A 66 -1.06 -11.65 0.20
CA PHE A 66 -0.41 -11.09 1.37
C PHE A 66 0.79 -11.95 1.76
N ASN A 67 1.97 -11.36 1.81
CA ASN A 67 3.18 -12.02 2.29
C ASN A 67 3.60 -11.39 3.62
N ARG A 68 3.38 -12.10 4.72
CA ARG A 68 3.71 -11.60 6.06
C ARG A 68 5.15 -11.91 6.43
N LYS A 69 5.99 -10.88 6.49
CA LYS A 69 7.37 -10.99 6.99
C LYS A 69 7.49 -10.59 8.45
N ASP A 70 6.56 -9.76 8.93
CA ASP A 70 6.52 -9.30 10.31
C ASP A 70 6.09 -10.41 11.29
N ALA A 71 6.84 -10.60 12.37
CA ALA A 71 6.52 -11.57 13.42
C ALA A 71 5.49 -11.05 14.44
N SER A 72 5.15 -9.75 14.39
CA SER A 72 4.20 -9.11 15.30
C SER A 72 2.81 -9.74 15.20
N SER A 73 2.19 -10.00 16.34
CA SER A 73 0.80 -10.49 16.42
C SER A 73 -0.21 -9.47 15.90
N CYS A 74 0.15 -8.18 15.87
CA CYS A 74 -0.74 -7.15 15.31
C CYS A 74 -1.08 -7.39 13.84
N LEU A 75 -0.14 -7.93 13.05
CA LEU A 75 -0.26 -8.17 11.61
C LEU A 75 -0.55 -9.64 11.26
N GLU A 76 -0.94 -10.45 12.23
CA GLU A 76 -1.23 -11.87 12.01
C GLU A 76 -2.58 -12.14 11.35
N ARG A 77 -3.41 -11.11 11.24
CA ARG A 77 -4.71 -11.17 10.59
C ARG A 77 -4.90 -9.96 9.68
N VAL A 78 -5.62 -10.17 8.60
CA VAL A 78 -6.15 -9.12 7.74
C VAL A 78 -7.67 -9.18 7.75
N VAL A 79 -8.29 -8.01 7.86
CA VAL A 79 -9.73 -7.84 7.97
C VAL A 79 -10.19 -6.92 6.86
N PHE A 80 -11.15 -7.39 6.05
CA PHE A 80 -11.91 -6.58 5.12
C PHE A 80 -13.37 -6.55 5.58
N GLU A 81 -13.79 -5.46 6.21
CA GLU A 81 -15.14 -5.34 6.76
C GLU A 81 -16.22 -5.39 5.66
N ASP A 82 -15.99 -4.69 4.55
CA ASP A 82 -16.93 -4.63 3.41
C ASP A 82 -17.17 -5.99 2.75
N PHE A 83 -16.19 -6.90 2.82
CA PHE A 83 -16.26 -8.24 2.25
C PHE A 83 -16.51 -9.33 3.31
N GLY A 84 -16.56 -8.97 4.60
CA GLY A 84 -16.72 -9.93 5.71
C GLY A 84 -15.54 -10.90 5.87
N ILE A 85 -14.33 -10.51 5.43
CA ILE A 85 -13.14 -11.37 5.46
C ILE A 85 -12.36 -11.09 6.75
N ASN A 86 -11.96 -12.14 7.46
CA ASN A 86 -11.06 -12.07 8.61
C ASN A 86 -10.15 -13.30 8.59
N ASP A 87 -9.05 -13.17 7.86
CA ASP A 87 -8.16 -14.29 7.57
C ASP A 87 -6.85 -14.18 8.33
N PHE A 88 -6.31 -15.33 8.72
CA PHE A 88 -5.01 -15.42 9.35
C PHE A 88 -3.89 -15.41 8.30
N LEU A 89 -2.88 -14.58 8.52
CA LEU A 89 -1.70 -14.46 7.69
C LEU A 89 -0.54 -15.27 8.29
N PRO A 90 -0.24 -16.46 7.75
CA PRO A 90 0.93 -17.22 8.16
C PRO A 90 2.22 -16.46 7.88
N GLN A 91 3.22 -16.61 8.75
CA GLN A 91 4.48 -15.91 8.62
C GLN A 91 5.35 -16.55 7.53
N ASN A 92 5.97 -15.72 6.68
CA ASN A 92 6.81 -16.08 5.54
C ASN A 92 6.12 -16.95 4.49
N GLU A 93 4.79 -16.95 4.48
CA GLU A 93 3.97 -17.69 3.53
C GLU A 93 3.05 -16.72 2.78
N ASP A 94 2.79 -17.07 1.52
CA ASP A 94 1.87 -16.32 0.67
C ASP A 94 0.43 -16.74 0.98
N HIS A 95 -0.39 -15.78 1.37
CA HIS A 95 -1.81 -15.97 1.61
C HIS A 95 -2.64 -15.22 0.57
N VAL A 96 -3.44 -15.94 -0.21
CA VAL A 96 -4.19 -15.37 -1.33
C VAL A 96 -5.65 -15.15 -0.92
N ILE A 97 -6.11 -13.91 -1.06
CA ILE A 97 -7.49 -13.50 -0.80
C ILE A 97 -8.12 -13.06 -2.13
N GLU A 98 -9.30 -13.61 -2.44
CA GLU A 98 -10.07 -13.23 -3.61
C GLU A 98 -10.98 -12.04 -3.26
N ILE A 99 -10.92 -10.98 -4.07
CA ILE A 99 -11.70 -9.76 -3.86
C ILE A 99 -12.77 -9.65 -4.94
N ASP A 100 -14.01 -9.41 -4.49
CA ASP A 100 -15.12 -9.12 -5.39
C ASP A 100 -14.97 -7.71 -5.98
N THR A 101 -14.74 -7.64 -7.29
CA THR A 101 -14.57 -6.40 -8.05
C THR A 101 -15.81 -6.04 -8.88
N THR A 102 -16.96 -6.65 -8.61
CA THR A 102 -18.23 -6.35 -9.32
C THR A 102 -18.68 -4.91 -9.10
N LYS A 103 -18.45 -4.38 -7.89
CA LYS A 103 -18.79 -3.00 -7.52
C LYS A 103 -17.54 -2.13 -7.54
N ALA A 104 -17.61 -1.01 -8.25
CA ALA A 104 -16.60 0.04 -8.13
C ALA A 104 -16.75 0.74 -6.78
N GLY A 105 -15.62 1.09 -6.17
CA GLY A 105 -15.59 1.67 -4.84
C GLY A 105 -14.21 1.64 -4.21
N GLU A 106 -14.11 2.24 -3.04
CA GLU A 106 -12.95 2.11 -2.17
C GLU A 106 -13.31 1.18 -1.02
N TYR A 107 -12.46 0.18 -0.78
CA TYR A 107 -12.63 -0.82 0.25
C TYR A 107 -11.41 -0.77 1.16
N ASP A 108 -11.65 -0.49 2.43
CA ASP A 108 -10.57 -0.40 3.41
C ASP A 108 -10.31 -1.79 4.02
N PHE A 109 -9.05 -2.06 4.32
CA PHE A 109 -8.66 -3.26 5.06
C PHE A 109 -7.71 -2.88 6.18
N ALA A 110 -7.77 -3.64 7.25
CA ALA A 110 -6.97 -3.39 8.43
C ALA A 110 -6.36 -4.68 8.97
N CYS A 111 -5.39 -4.53 9.86
CA CYS A 111 -4.93 -5.65 10.66
C CYS A 111 -5.98 -6.04 11.72
N GLY A 112 -5.87 -7.22 12.33
CA GLY A 112 -6.85 -7.70 13.32
C GLY A 112 -7.07 -6.78 14.53
N MET A 113 -6.10 -5.91 14.85
CA MET A 113 -6.18 -4.90 15.91
C MET A 113 -6.62 -3.52 15.43
N ASN A 114 -6.97 -3.38 14.14
CA ASN A 114 -7.40 -2.13 13.52
C ASN A 114 -6.40 -0.96 13.67
N MET A 115 -5.10 -1.24 13.58
CA MET A 115 -4.02 -0.24 13.72
C MET A 115 -3.36 0.11 12.39
N PHE A 116 -2.98 -0.91 11.62
CA PHE A 116 -2.43 -0.74 10.29
C PHE A 116 -3.55 -0.85 9.29
N HIS A 117 -3.58 0.07 8.32
CA HIS A 117 -4.64 0.17 7.32
C HIS A 117 -4.04 0.16 5.92
N GLY A 118 -4.78 -0.42 5.00
CA GLY A 118 -4.60 -0.29 3.58
C GLY A 118 -5.95 -0.11 2.90
N LYS A 119 -5.91 0.15 1.59
CA LYS A 119 -7.09 0.43 0.78
C LYS A 119 -6.99 -0.26 -0.56
N VAL A 120 -8.11 -0.80 -1.02
CA VAL A 120 -8.29 -1.34 -2.35
C VAL A 120 -9.27 -0.43 -3.09
N MET A 121 -8.82 0.17 -4.18
CA MET A 121 -9.65 1.01 -5.04
C MET A 121 -10.06 0.22 -6.28
N VAL A 122 -11.33 -0.09 -6.42
CA VAL A 122 -11.89 -0.71 -7.62
C VAL A 122 -12.39 0.39 -8.55
N LYS A 123 -11.71 0.60 -9.67
CA LYS A 123 -12.03 1.62 -10.68
C LYS A 123 -12.73 0.99 -11.90
N PRO A 124 -13.70 1.69 -12.52
CA PRO A 124 -14.33 1.28 -13.77
C PRO A 124 -13.35 1.21 -14.95
#